data_AF-A0A081K9G8-F1
#
_entry.id   AF-A0A081K9G8-F1
#
_cell.length_a   1.000
_cell.length_b   1.000
_cell.length_c   1.000
_cell.angle_alpha   90.00
_cell.angle_beta   90.00
_cell.angle_gamma   90.00
#
_symmetry.space_group_name_H-M   'P 1'
#
loop_
_entity.id
_entity.type
_entity.pdbx_description
1 polymer ?
#
loop_
_entity_poly.entity_id
_entity_poly.type
_entity_poly.pdbx_seq_one_letter_code
_entity_poly.pdbx_strand_id
1 'polypeptide(L)' 'MDIEDLIIKGHLPSEVICTPKAFAQSLDISEHVVRHWMKQGLLPLFRIGRRVFINMLLLREQIAKGQNNIPLK' A
#
# COMPACT_ATOMS: atom_id res chain seq x y z
N MET A 1 -2.37 -6.76 26.12
CA MET A 1 -1.33 -6.96 25.10
C MET A 1 -1.96 -6.48 23.81
N ASP A 2 -1.83 -5.18 23.66
CA ASP A 2 -2.60 -4.34 22.76
C ASP A 2 -2.18 -4.59 21.31
N ILE A 3 -3.16 -4.58 20.40
CA ILE A 3 -3.01 -4.84 18.96
C ILE A 3 -2.23 -3.70 18.24
N GLU A 4 -1.67 -2.76 19.00
CA GLU A 4 -1.12 -1.50 18.50
C GLU A 4 0.39 -1.52 18.22
N ASP A 5 1.09 -2.62 18.52
CA ASP A 5 2.56 -2.67 18.52
C ASP A 5 3.25 -3.16 17.23
N LEU A 6 2.53 -3.21 16.09
CA LEU A 6 3.17 -3.28 14.77
C LEU A 6 3.06 -1.92 14.07
N ILE A 7 3.76 -0.94 14.63
CA ILE A 7 4.12 0.29 13.94
C ILE A 7 5.02 -0.10 12.76
N ILE A 8 4.37 -0.32 11.62
CA ILE A 8 4.98 -0.34 10.30
C ILE A 8 5.85 0.93 10.23
N LYS A 9 7.17 0.76 10.12
CA LYS A 9 8.17 1.86 10.06
C LYS A 9 8.08 2.72 8.79
N GLY A 10 6.90 2.78 8.18
CA GLY A 10 6.54 3.67 7.10
C GLY A 10 5.13 4.17 7.36
N HIS A 11 4.98 5.49 7.50
CA HIS A 11 3.67 6.13 7.71
C HIS A 11 2.80 5.91 6.47
N LEU A 12 2.00 4.83 6.46
CA LEU A 12 1.03 4.60 5.39
C LEU A 12 0.13 5.84 5.27
N PRO A 13 -0.09 6.37 4.06
CA PRO A 13 -0.91 7.55 3.84
C PRO A 13 -2.28 7.39 4.50
N SER A 14 -2.77 8.44 5.18
CA SER A 14 -4.09 8.48 5.81
C SER A 14 -5.23 8.56 4.77
N GLU A 15 -4.90 8.88 3.52
CA GLU A 15 -5.82 9.00 2.39
C GLU A 15 -6.45 7.64 2.01
N VAL A 16 -7.71 7.67 1.54
CA VAL A 16 -8.45 6.48 1.08
C VAL A 16 -7.81 5.86 -0.17
N ILE A 17 -7.22 6.71 -1.00
CA ILE A 17 -6.47 6.32 -2.20
C ILE A 17 -5.12 7.01 -2.18
N CYS A 18 -4.09 6.36 -2.71
CA CYS A 18 -2.74 6.91 -2.74
C CYS A 18 -2.13 6.80 -4.14
N THR A 19 -1.32 7.77 -4.54
CA THR A 19 -0.52 7.65 -5.77
C THR A 19 0.65 6.68 -5.56
N PRO A 20 1.15 6.01 -6.60
CA PRO A 20 2.33 5.15 -6.48
C PRO A 20 3.54 5.86 -5.89
N LYS A 21 3.72 7.14 -6.22
CA LYS A 21 4.80 7.99 -5.72
C LYS A 21 4.68 8.23 -4.21
N ALA A 22 3.52 8.65 -3.73
CA ALA A 22 3.30 8.91 -2.31
C ALA A 22 3.40 7.61 -1.48
N PHE A 23 2.92 6.49 -2.02
CA PHE A 23 3.07 5.19 -1.36
C PHE A 23 4.54 4.76 -1.28
N ALA A 24 5.31 4.98 -2.35
CA ALA A 24 6.74 4.71 -2.35
C ALA A 24 7.50 5.54 -1.30
N GLN A 25 7.16 6.83 -1.20
CA GLN A 25 7.71 7.73 -0.18
C GLN A 25 7.37 7.29 1.24
N SER A 26 6.14 6.81 1.47
CA SER A 26 5.73 6.34 2.80
C SER A 26 6.51 5.11 3.29
N LEU A 27 7.00 4.29 2.37
CA LEU A 27 7.74 3.06 2.66
C LEU A 27 9.25 3.20 2.46
N ASP A 28 9.72 4.40 2.11
CA ASP A 28 11.12 4.67 1.73
C ASP A 28 11.66 3.69 0.66
N ILE A 29 10.85 3.44 -0.37
CA ILE A 29 11.22 2.60 -1.53
C ILE A 29 11.09 3.37 -2.83
N SER A 30 11.64 2.81 -3.91
CA SER A 30 11.47 3.40 -5.23
C SER A 30 10.04 3.23 -5.77
N GLU A 31 9.54 4.24 -6.48
CA GLU A 31 8.25 4.16 -7.18
C GLU A 31 8.23 3.01 -8.21
N HIS A 32 9.39 2.63 -8.76
CA HIS A 32 9.51 1.50 -9.68
C HIS A 32 9.09 0.18 -9.03
N VAL A 33 9.50 -0.06 -7.77
CA VAL A 33 9.11 -1.25 -7.00
C VAL A 33 7.60 -1.27 -6.78
N VAL A 34 7.01 -0.13 -6.40
CA VAL A 34 5.55 -0.02 -6.24
C VAL A 34 4.83 -0.33 -7.55
N ARG A 35 5.28 0.23 -8.67
CA ARG A 35 4.72 -0.05 -10.00
C ARG A 35 4.87 -1.51 -10.41
N HIS A 36 5.96 -2.16 -10.01
CA HIS A 36 6.15 -3.59 -10.21
C HIS A 36 5.09 -4.39 -9.41
N TRP A 37 4.87 -4.08 -8.14
CA TRP A 37 3.82 -4.71 -7.33
C TRP A 37 2.41 -4.50 -7.90
N MET A 38 2.12 -3.30 -8.43
CA MET A 38 0.86 -3.03 -9.12
C MET A 38 0.68 -3.94 -10.34
N LYS A 39 1.74 -4.17 -11.13
CA LYS A 39 1.70 -5.07 -12.30
C LYS A 39 1.54 -6.54 -11.91
N GLN A 40 2.12 -6.94 -10.79
CA GLN A 40 2.00 -8.30 -10.23
C GLN A 40 0.64 -8.54 -9.54
N GLY A 41 -0.23 -7.52 -9.42
CA GLY A 41 -1.52 -7.66 -8.74
C GLY A 41 -1.41 -7.77 -7.22
N LEU A 42 -0.27 -7.37 -6.63
CA LEU A 42 -0.02 -7.43 -5.18
C LEU A 42 -0.64 -6.27 -4.41
N LEU A 43 -1.06 -5.21 -5.13
CA LEU A 43 -1.67 -4.02 -4.55
C LEU A 43 -3.12 -3.92 -5.02
N PRO A 44 -4.08 -3.64 -4.12
CA PRO A 44 -5.43 -3.32 -4.52
C PRO A 44 -5.42 -1.96 -5.24
N LEU A 45 -5.88 -1.94 -6.49
CA LEU A 45 -5.83 -0.76 -7.35
C LEU A 45 -7.20 -0.12 -7.50
N PHE A 46 -7.22 1.20 -7.60
CA PHE A 46 -8.40 2.00 -7.92
C PHE A 46 -8.14 2.86 -9.16
N ARG A 47 -9.08 2.89 -10.11
CA ARG A 47 -8.93 3.66 -11.36
C ARG A 47 -9.91 4.83 -11.38
N ILE A 48 -9.39 6.02 -11.68
CA ILE A 48 -10.19 7.22 -11.96
C ILE A 48 -9.78 7.73 -13.35
N GLY A 49 -10.62 7.47 -14.35
CA GLY A 49 -10.28 7.73 -15.76
C GLY A 49 -9.00 7.00 -16.17
N ARG A 50 -7.98 7.76 -16.60
CA ARG A 50 -6.67 7.21 -17.02
C ARG A 50 -5.67 7.03 -15.87
N ARG A 51 -6.00 7.48 -14.66
CA ARG A 51 -5.10 7.44 -13.50
C ARG A 51 -5.36 6.18 -12.68
N VAL A 52 -4.29 5.57 -12.19
CA VAL A 52 -4.33 4.38 -11.32
C VAL A 52 -3.74 4.75 -9.97
N PHE A 53 -4.48 4.46 -8.92
CA PHE A 53 -4.15 4.69 -7.52
C PHE A 53 -4.13 3.35 -6.78
N ILE A 54 -3.53 3.37 -5.59
CA ILE A 54 -3.57 2.26 -4.63
C ILE A 54 -4.74 2.53 -3.70
N ASN A 55 -5.61 1.54 -3.52
CA ASN A 55 -6.73 1.61 -2.59
C ASN A 55 -6.23 1.26 -1.18
N MET A 56 -5.99 2.29 -0.38
CA MET A 56 -5.41 2.13 0.96
C MET A 56 -6.40 1.47 1.92
N LEU A 57 -7.70 1.67 1.73
CA LEU A 57 -8.73 1.06 2.57
C LEU A 57 -8.73 -0.47 2.39
N LEU A 58 -8.80 -0.95 1.15
CA LEU A 58 -8.71 -2.39 0.86
C LEU A 58 -7.37 -2.97 1.29
N LEU A 59 -6.28 -2.22 1.11
CA LEU A 59 -4.96 -2.68 1.52
C LEU A 59 -4.89 -2.90 3.04
N ARG A 60 -5.42 -1.97 3.83
CA ARG A 60 -5.49 -2.10 5.29
C ARG A 60 -6.35 -3.28 5.72
N GLU A 61 -7.48 -3.52 5.06
CA GLU A 61 -8.31 -4.69 5.31
C GLU A 61 -7.58 -6.01 4.99
N GLN A 62 -6.85 -6.06 3.87
CA GLN A 62 -6.05 -7.23 3.49
C GLN A 62 -4.93 -7.50 4.49
N ILE A 63 -4.25 -6.45 4.95
CA ILE A 63 -3.21 -6.54 5.99
C ILE A 63 -3.82 -7.05 7.31
N ALA A 64 -4.95 -6.47 7.75
CA ALA A 64 -5.64 -6.89 8.97
C ALA A 64 -6.10 -8.36 8.92
N LYS A 65 -6.43 -8.86 7.73
CA LYS A 65 -6.81 -10.27 7.49
C LYS A 65 -5.61 -11.21 7.31
N GLY A 66 -4.38 -10.70 7.31
CA GLY A 66 -3.17 -11.49 7.06
C GLY A 66 -3.02 -11.99 5.62
N GLN A 67 -3.74 -11.37 4.66
CA GLN A 67 -3.81 -11.81 3.25
C GLN A 67 -2.83 -11.06 2.34
N ASN A 68 -1.87 -10.33 2.91
CA ASN A 68 -1.02 -9.44 2.13
C ASN A 68 0.30 -10.13 1.73
N ASN A 69 0.55 -10.23 0.43
CA ASN A 69 1.77 -10.83 -0.14
C ASN A 69 2.87 -9.78 -0.43
N ILE A 70 2.70 -8.54 0.04
CA ILE A 70 3.72 -7.51 -0.11
C ILE A 70 4.86 -7.82 0.88
N PRO A 71 6.12 -7.93 0.42
CA PRO A 71 7.27 -8.06 1.31
C PRO A 71 7.53 -6.70 1.99
N LEU A 72 6.73 -6.38 3.00
CA LEU A 72 6.97 -5.29 3.92
C LEU A 72 8.05 -5.75 4.90
N LYS A 73 9.24 -5.14 4.85
CA LYS A 73 10.34 -5.40 5.79
C LYS A 73 10.11 -4.69 7.12
#